data_AF-A0A177MQQ3-F1
#
_entry.id   AF-A0A177MQQ3-F1
#
_cell.length_a   1.000
_cell.length_b   1.000
_cell.length_c   1.000
_cell.angle_alpha   90.00
_cell.angle_beta   90.00
_cell.angle_gamma   90.00
#
_symmetry.space_group_name_H-M   'P 1'
#
loop_
_entity.id
_entity.type
_entity.pdbx_description
1 polymer ?
#
loop_
_entity_poly.entity_id
_entity_poly.type
_entity_poly.pdbx_seq_one_letter_code
_entity_poly.pdbx_strand_id
1 'polypeptide(L)'
;MGRAYLDIERQLNNQFNAVKSAFKETLTKTQRILNQQPQDKNKLYSFHATEVESIAKGKVHKKYEFGVKVGITVTNKSNFVLGIRRFPGNPYDGHTLESCLEQAEILSGTRAKELLWTLVIVASRYQESQFTKQGKNAAWIPDV
;
A
#
# COMPACT_ATOMS: atom_id res chain seq x y z
N MET A 1 -10.26 -5.44 19.18
CA MET A 1 -9.29 -4.35 18.91
C MET A 1 -9.49 -3.14 19.83
N GLY A 2 -10.68 -2.53 19.89
CA GLY A 2 -10.91 -1.33 20.74
C GLY A 2 -10.63 -1.50 22.24
N ARG A 3 -10.91 -2.66 22.83
CA ARG A 3 -10.61 -2.94 24.26
C ARG A 3 -9.11 -2.93 24.55
N ALA A 4 -8.32 -3.66 23.76
CA ALA A 4 -6.87 -3.71 23.91
C ALA A 4 -6.21 -2.33 23.74
N TYR A 5 -6.73 -1.50 22.82
CA TYR A 5 -6.29 -0.11 22.67
C TYR A 5 -6.50 0.68 23.97
N LEU A 6 -7.71 0.64 24.54
CA LEU A 6 -8.04 1.36 25.78
C LEU A 6 -7.24 0.86 26.99
N ASP A 7 -6.99 -0.43 27.08
CA ASP A 7 -6.20 -1.01 28.18
C ASP A 7 -4.73 -0.58 28.10
N ILE A 8 -4.14 -0.58 26.89
CA ILE A 8 -2.77 -0.09 26.66
C ILE A 8 -2.69 1.41 26.95
N GLU A 9 -3.68 2.20 26.52
CA GLU A 9 -3.75 3.64 26.77
C GLU A 9 -3.80 3.95 28.29
N ARG A 10 -4.60 3.20 29.04
CA ARG A 10 -4.66 3.30 30.52
C ARG A 10 -3.33 2.93 31.17
N GLN A 11 -2.70 1.85 30.73
CA GLN A 11 -1.41 1.41 31.27
C GLN A 11 -0.29 2.41 30.98
N LEU A 12 -0.30 3.04 29.80
CA LEU A 12 0.71 4.01 29.40
C LEU A 12 0.68 5.29 30.22
N ASN A 13 -0.47 5.72 30.75
CA ASN A 13 -0.56 6.95 31.56
C ASN A 13 0.41 6.95 32.75
N ASN A 14 0.67 5.78 33.34
CA ASN A 14 1.55 5.59 34.49
C ASN A 14 3.01 5.26 34.12
N GLN A 15 3.37 5.29 32.83
CA GLN A 15 4.70 4.92 32.35
C GLN A 15 5.58 6.15 32.05
N PHE A 16 6.90 5.91 32.00
CA PHE A 16 7.90 6.90 31.61
C PHE A 16 7.67 7.43 30.19
N ASN A 17 8.07 8.68 29.96
CA ASN A 17 7.87 9.35 28.67
C ASN A 17 8.55 8.63 27.48
N ALA A 18 9.67 7.95 27.72
CA ALA A 18 10.35 7.15 26.69
C ALA A 18 9.47 5.99 26.16
N VAL A 19 8.73 5.32 27.05
CA VAL A 19 7.80 4.24 26.67
C VAL A 19 6.60 4.84 25.91
N LYS A 20 6.07 5.98 26.37
CA LYS A 20 4.99 6.70 25.68
C LYS A 20 5.39 7.08 24.25
N SER A 21 6.61 7.56 24.03
CA SER A 21 7.09 7.90 22.69
C SER A 21 7.18 6.70 21.75
N ALA A 22 7.59 5.53 22.26
CA ALA A 22 7.70 4.32 21.45
C ALA A 22 6.34 3.81 20.93
N PHE A 23 5.29 3.93 21.74
CA PHE A 23 3.94 3.49 21.37
C PHE A 23 3.11 4.54 20.62
N LYS A 24 3.56 5.80 20.59
CA LYS A 24 2.80 6.93 20.02
C LYS A 24 2.34 6.67 18.58
N GLU A 25 3.23 6.18 17.72
CA GLU A 25 2.92 5.94 16.31
C GLU A 25 1.90 4.79 16.15
N THR A 26 2.15 3.67 16.82
CA THR A 26 1.29 2.47 16.82
C THR A 26 -0.12 2.79 17.32
N LEU A 27 -0.24 3.57 18.39
CA LEU A 27 -1.54 3.98 18.93
C LEU A 27 -2.26 4.94 17.99
N THR A 28 -1.55 5.88 17.38
CA THR A 28 -2.14 6.81 16.40
C THR A 28 -2.71 6.04 15.20
N LYS A 29 -1.99 5.04 14.68
CA LYS A 29 -2.48 4.15 13.60
C LYS A 29 -3.70 3.36 14.04
N THR A 30 -3.68 2.81 15.26
CA THR A 30 -4.78 2.02 15.82
C THR A 30 -6.03 2.88 16.01
N GLN A 31 -5.89 4.09 16.54
CA GLN A 31 -6.97 5.05 16.72
C GLN A 31 -7.59 5.44 15.37
N ARG A 32 -6.76 5.69 14.35
CA ARG A 32 -7.23 5.95 12.97
C ARG A 32 -8.05 4.78 12.42
N ILE A 33 -7.64 3.54 12.67
CA ILE A 33 -8.38 2.34 12.24
C ILE A 33 -9.70 2.17 13.00
N LEU A 34 -9.76 2.57 14.26
CA LEU A 34 -10.99 2.49 15.08
C LEU A 34 -12.00 3.57 14.69
N ASN A 35 -11.53 4.76 14.31
CA ASN A 35 -12.39 5.91 14.01
C ASN A 35 -12.85 5.96 12.54
N GLN A 36 -12.08 5.37 11.61
CA GLN A 36 -12.41 5.41 10.18
C GLN A 36 -13.75 4.74 9.87
N GLN A 37 -14.54 5.37 9.00
CA GLN A 37 -15.86 4.91 8.58
C GLN A 37 -15.86 4.26 7.19
N PRO A 38 -16.92 3.51 6.82
CA PRO A 38 -17.04 2.88 5.50
C PRO A 38 -16.99 3.82 4.29
N GLN A 39 -17.24 5.12 4.45
CA GLN A 39 -17.22 6.09 3.35
C GLN A 39 -16.04 7.07 3.36
N ASP A 40 -15.12 6.94 4.33
CA ASP A 40 -14.00 7.86 4.45
C ASP A 40 -13.02 7.75 3.26
N LYS A 41 -12.43 8.88 2.88
CA LYS A 41 -11.34 8.93 1.89
C LYS A 41 -10.00 8.67 2.59
N ASN A 42 -9.02 8.16 1.85
CA ASN A 42 -7.65 7.90 2.34
C ASN A 42 -7.64 7.03 3.63
N LYS A 43 -8.19 5.82 3.52
CA LYS A 43 -8.27 4.89 4.64
C LYS A 43 -6.96 4.15 4.87
N LEU A 44 -6.74 3.76 6.12
CA LEU A 44 -5.62 2.90 6.45
C LEU A 44 -5.99 1.44 6.18
N TYR A 45 -5.53 0.90 5.05
CA TYR A 45 -5.80 -0.47 4.63
C TYR A 45 -4.84 -1.51 5.19
N SER A 46 -3.67 -1.08 5.66
CA SER A 46 -2.64 -1.98 6.19
C SER A 46 -1.90 -1.32 7.35
N PHE A 47 -1.76 -2.05 8.47
CA PHE A 47 -1.11 -1.54 9.67
C PHE A 47 0.40 -1.30 9.46
N HIS A 48 1.06 -2.25 8.78
CA HIS A 48 2.50 -2.22 8.54
C HIS A 48 2.90 -1.43 7.29
N ALA A 49 1.97 -1.21 6.36
CA ALA A 49 2.20 -0.49 5.12
C ALA A 49 1.15 0.62 4.98
N THR A 50 1.38 1.74 5.66
CA THR A 50 0.43 2.86 5.77
C THR A 50 0.15 3.57 4.46
N GLU A 51 1.00 3.29 3.51
CA GLU A 51 1.14 3.96 2.24
C GLU A 51 0.33 3.28 1.12
N VAL A 52 -0.28 2.12 1.44
CA VAL A 52 -1.03 1.28 0.52
C VAL A 52 -2.42 1.88 0.32
N GLU A 53 -2.81 1.98 -0.94
CA GLU A 53 -4.08 2.55 -1.35
C GLU A 53 -4.97 1.48 -1.98
N SER A 54 -6.29 1.69 -1.95
CA SER A 54 -7.25 0.85 -2.67
C SER A 54 -7.47 1.42 -4.07
N ILE A 55 -7.07 0.67 -5.09
CA ILE A 55 -7.14 1.05 -6.50
C ILE A 55 -8.23 0.20 -7.17
N ALA A 56 -9.18 0.85 -7.84
CA ALA A 56 -10.22 0.15 -8.58
C ALA A 56 -9.63 -0.49 -9.85
N LYS A 57 -9.83 -1.80 -10.03
CA LYS A 57 -9.28 -2.56 -11.16
C LYS A 57 -10.23 -2.63 -12.37
N GLY A 58 -11.49 -2.25 -12.20
CA GLY A 58 -12.52 -2.40 -13.25
C GLY A 58 -12.90 -3.84 -13.58
N LYS A 59 -12.46 -4.84 -12.80
CA LYS A 59 -12.82 -6.25 -12.99
C LYS A 59 -14.03 -6.64 -12.13
N VAL A 60 -14.96 -7.41 -12.70
CA VAL A 60 -16.20 -7.83 -12.03
C VAL A 60 -15.93 -8.68 -10.79
N HIS A 61 -15.03 -9.67 -10.89
CA HIS A 61 -14.72 -10.62 -9.80
C HIS A 61 -13.68 -10.09 -8.80
N LYS A 62 -12.98 -8.98 -9.11
CA LYS A 62 -11.99 -8.36 -8.23
C LYS A 62 -11.97 -6.85 -8.46
N LYS A 63 -12.93 -6.17 -7.80
CA LYS A 63 -13.19 -4.74 -8.01
C LYS A 63 -12.04 -3.84 -7.58
N TYR A 64 -11.27 -4.25 -6.57
CA TYR A 64 -10.19 -3.47 -5.97
C TYR A 64 -8.92 -4.28 -5.82
N GLU A 65 -7.79 -3.59 -5.89
CA GLU A 65 -6.49 -4.09 -5.48
C GLU A 65 -5.85 -3.11 -4.51
N PHE A 66 -5.08 -3.63 -3.57
CA PHE A 66 -4.35 -2.82 -2.63
C PHE A 66 -2.93 -2.65 -3.16
N GLY A 67 -2.42 -1.42 -3.17
CA GLY A 67 -1.03 -1.18 -3.52
C GLY A 67 -0.75 0.29 -3.73
N VAL A 68 0.43 0.55 -4.27
CA VAL A 68 0.89 1.88 -4.64
C VAL A 68 1.23 1.84 -6.10
N LYS A 69 0.88 2.89 -6.85
CA LYS A 69 1.32 3.02 -8.23
C LYS A 69 2.82 3.27 -8.26
N VAL A 70 3.54 2.51 -9.07
CA VAL A 70 4.98 2.65 -9.25
C VAL A 70 5.26 2.74 -10.73
N GLY A 71 6.13 3.66 -11.13
CA GLY A 71 6.70 3.74 -12.47
C GLY A 71 8.10 3.16 -12.47
N ILE A 72 8.40 2.34 -13.48
CA ILE A 72 9.71 1.72 -13.65
C ILE A 72 10.23 2.17 -14.99
N THR A 73 11.43 2.75 -15.00
CA THR A 73 12.12 3.14 -16.22
C THR A 73 13.17 2.10 -16.57
N VAL A 74 13.06 1.53 -17.78
CA VAL A 74 13.97 0.52 -18.29
C VAL A 74 14.65 1.00 -19.57
N THR A 75 15.89 0.56 -19.80
CA THR A 75 16.59 0.79 -21.07
C THR A 75 15.94 -0.02 -22.21
N ASN A 76 15.80 0.58 -23.39
CA ASN A 76 15.22 -0.06 -24.58
C ASN A 76 15.93 -1.38 -24.98
N LYS A 77 17.28 -1.42 -24.94
CA LYS A 77 18.05 -2.53 -25.53
C LYS A 77 18.27 -3.74 -24.61
N SER A 78 18.36 -3.54 -23.29
CA SER A 78 18.76 -4.59 -22.34
C SER A 78 17.78 -4.79 -21.18
N ASN A 79 16.63 -4.11 -21.19
CA ASN A 79 15.65 -4.11 -20.08
C ASN A 79 16.28 -3.83 -18.70
N PHE A 80 17.40 -3.12 -18.66
CA PHE A 80 18.04 -2.74 -17.41
C PHE A 80 17.19 -1.67 -16.71
N VAL A 81 16.87 -1.90 -15.44
CA VAL A 81 16.12 -0.94 -14.63
C VAL A 81 17.02 0.24 -14.29
N LEU A 82 16.72 1.40 -14.87
CA LEU A 82 17.42 2.64 -14.60
C LEU A 82 16.92 3.31 -13.32
N GLY A 83 15.62 3.21 -13.07
CA GLY A 83 15.00 3.91 -11.95
C GLY A 83 13.60 3.38 -11.65
N ILE A 84 13.20 3.55 -10.39
CA ILE A 84 11.88 3.21 -9.89
C ILE A 84 11.34 4.42 -9.12
N ARG A 85 10.16 4.91 -9.50
CA ARG A 85 9.47 6.00 -8.81
C ARG A 85 8.14 5.56 -8.25
N ARG A 86 7.89 5.94 -7.00
CA ARG A 86 6.62 5.72 -6.32
C ARG A 86 5.67 6.89 -6.54
N PHE A 87 4.39 6.59 -6.80
CA PHE A 87 3.32 7.55 -7.00
C PHE A 87 2.17 7.32 -6.00
N PRO A 88 2.17 8.03 -4.85
CA PRO A 88 1.04 8.03 -3.93
C PRO A 88 -0.14 8.84 -4.48
N GLY A 89 -1.36 8.56 -4.01
CA GLY A 89 -2.60 9.26 -4.38
C GLY A 89 -3.26 8.75 -5.66
N ASN A 90 -2.84 7.58 -6.16
CA ASN A 90 -3.29 7.00 -7.43
C ASN A 90 -3.45 8.04 -8.58
N PRO A 91 -2.37 8.74 -8.99
CA PRO A 91 -2.45 9.72 -10.06
C PRO A 91 -2.78 9.04 -11.40
N TYR A 92 -3.34 9.83 -12.33
CA TYR A 92 -3.60 9.39 -13.69
C TYR A 92 -2.29 9.02 -14.40
N ASP A 93 -2.28 7.93 -15.17
CA ASP A 93 -1.05 7.35 -15.74
C ASP A 93 -0.29 8.33 -16.64
N GLY A 94 -1.02 9.18 -17.39
CA GLY A 94 -0.40 10.21 -18.22
C GLY A 94 0.47 11.21 -17.45
N HIS A 95 0.15 11.50 -16.19
CA HIS A 95 0.92 12.43 -15.36
C HIS A 95 2.14 11.79 -14.69
N THR A 96 2.26 10.46 -14.72
CA THR A 96 3.40 9.75 -14.12
C THR A 96 4.63 9.69 -15.04
N LEU A 97 4.43 9.93 -16.33
CA LEU A 97 5.47 9.77 -17.36
C LEU A 97 6.62 10.76 -17.17
N GLU A 98 6.30 12.05 -17.01
CA GLU A 98 7.30 13.11 -16.89
C GLU A 98 8.17 12.94 -15.66
N SER A 99 7.57 12.58 -14.52
CA SER A 99 8.31 12.27 -13.30
C SER A 99 9.22 11.04 -13.42
N CYS A 100 8.90 10.08 -14.31
CA CYS A 100 9.77 8.92 -14.58
C CYS A 100 10.92 9.28 -15.52
N LEU A 101 10.69 10.15 -16.51
CA LEU A 101 11.75 10.70 -17.37
C LEU A 101 12.76 11.49 -16.56
N GLU A 102 12.27 12.44 -15.74
CA GLU A 102 13.11 13.24 -14.86
C GLU A 102 14.01 12.37 -13.98
N GLN A 103 13.45 11.30 -13.38
CA GLN A 103 14.25 10.39 -12.56
C GLN A 103 15.33 9.67 -13.37
N ALA A 104 15.01 9.22 -14.58
CA ALA A 104 15.97 8.54 -15.43
C ALA A 104 17.09 9.48 -15.90
N GLU A 105 16.77 10.75 -16.18
CA GLU A 105 17.76 11.78 -16.52
C GLU A 105 18.69 12.08 -15.35
N ILE A 106 18.15 12.21 -14.14
CA ILE A 106 18.94 12.40 -12.92
C ILE A 106 19.89 11.21 -12.67
N LEU A 107 19.40 9.98 -12.82
CA LEU A 107 20.17 8.77 -12.53
C LEU A 107 21.19 8.41 -13.62
N SER A 108 20.89 8.69 -14.89
CA SER A 108 21.77 8.34 -16.01
C SER A 108 22.66 9.50 -16.49
N GLY A 109 22.34 10.74 -16.14
CA GLY A 109 23.00 11.94 -16.67
C GLY A 109 22.74 12.18 -18.17
N THR A 110 21.85 11.40 -18.79
CA THR A 110 21.52 11.48 -20.22
C THR A 110 20.03 11.70 -20.44
N ARG A 111 19.70 12.58 -21.38
CA ARG A 111 18.31 12.88 -21.74
C ARG A 111 17.65 11.68 -22.42
N ALA A 112 16.68 11.07 -21.75
CA ALA A 112 15.92 9.95 -22.32
C ALA A 112 14.90 10.50 -23.34
N LYS A 113 14.97 10.05 -24.60
CA LYS A 113 14.10 10.54 -25.69
C LYS A 113 12.77 9.78 -25.80
N GLU A 114 12.75 8.52 -25.39
CA GLU A 114 11.60 7.63 -25.55
C GLU A 114 11.47 6.71 -24.33
N LEU A 115 10.28 6.66 -23.74
CA LEU A 115 9.90 5.66 -22.75
C LEU A 115 8.96 4.69 -23.42
N LEU A 116 9.35 3.43 -23.47
CA LEU A 116 8.56 2.43 -24.17
C LEU A 116 7.44 1.86 -23.29
N TRP A 117 7.60 1.80 -21.95
CA TRP A 117 6.62 1.14 -21.07
C TRP A 117 6.70 1.68 -19.63
N THR A 118 5.59 2.17 -19.07
CA THR A 118 5.43 2.39 -17.63
C THR A 118 4.68 1.18 -17.06
N LEU A 119 5.40 0.22 -16.47
CA LEU A 119 4.75 -0.90 -15.76
C LEU A 119 4.21 -0.40 -14.42
N VAL A 120 2.89 -0.20 -14.34
CA VAL A 120 2.19 0.00 -13.07
C VAL A 120 2.17 -1.35 -12.33
N ILE A 121 3.16 -1.57 -11.47
CA ILE A 121 3.09 -2.68 -10.52
C ILE A 121 2.22 -2.22 -9.35
N VAL A 122 1.01 -2.77 -9.25
CA VAL A 122 0.26 -2.77 -7.99
C VAL A 122 0.99 -3.73 -7.05
N ALA A 123 1.94 -3.21 -6.30
CA ALA A 123 2.68 -3.98 -5.32
C ALA A 123 1.78 -4.29 -4.12
N SER A 124 1.00 -5.38 -4.20
CA SER A 124 0.60 -6.08 -2.99
C SER A 124 0.10 -7.49 -3.27
N ARG A 125 1.02 -8.44 -3.20
CA ARG A 125 0.73 -9.81 -2.81
C ARG A 125 0.65 -9.93 -1.28
N TYR A 126 -0.01 -8.98 -0.60
CA TYR A 126 -0.11 -8.94 0.87
C TYR A 126 -1.42 -9.55 1.39
N GLN A 127 -2.40 -9.87 0.52
CA GLN A 127 -3.66 -10.50 0.94
C GLN A 127 -3.70 -12.04 0.86
N GLU A 128 -2.79 -12.72 0.16
CA GLU A 128 -2.79 -14.19 0.15
C GLU A 128 -2.36 -14.81 1.49
N SER A 129 -1.63 -14.07 2.33
CA SER A 129 -1.10 -14.58 3.61
C SER A 129 -2.04 -14.39 4.81
N GLN A 130 -3.08 -13.55 4.73
CA GLN A 130 -3.93 -13.23 5.90
C GLN A 130 -5.36 -13.78 5.79
N PHE A 131 -5.80 -14.22 4.61
CA PHE A 131 -7.10 -14.89 4.44
C PHE A 131 -7.04 -16.42 4.59
N THR A 132 -5.86 -17.03 4.57
CA THR A 132 -5.69 -18.49 4.72
C THR A 132 -5.67 -18.99 6.16
N LYS A 133 -5.85 -18.12 7.17
CA LYS A 133 -5.86 -18.52 8.60
C LYS A 133 -7.15 -18.25 9.37
N GLN A 134 -8.24 -17.80 8.72
CA GLN A 134 -9.58 -17.79 9.31
C GLN A 134 -10.59 -18.41 8.33
N GLY A 135 -10.60 -19.73 8.31
CA GLY A 135 -11.52 -20.53 7.50
C GLY A 135 -11.53 -22.01 7.88
N LYS A 136 -11.28 -22.34 9.15
CA LYS A 136 -11.71 -23.64 9.69
C LYS A 136 -13.17 -23.47 10.11
N ASN A 137 -14.08 -23.85 9.21
CA ASN A 137 -15.45 -24.33 9.45
C ASN A 137 -16.32 -24.07 8.21
N ALA A 138 -16.35 -25.02 7.28
CA ALA A 138 -17.48 -25.21 6.38
C ALA A 138 -17.49 -26.68 5.98
N ALA A 139 -18.61 -27.34 6.29
CA ALA A 139 -18.87 -28.74 6.03
C ALA A 139 -18.93 -29.02 4.52
N TRP A 140 -18.45 -30.21 4.13
CA TRP A 140 -18.60 -30.77 2.80
C TRP A 140 -20.01 -31.37 2.66
N ILE A 141 -20.78 -30.91 1.68
CA ILE A 141 -21.90 -31.67 1.11
C ILE A 141 -21.54 -31.88 -0.37
N PRO A 142 -21.36 -33.13 -0.83
CA PRO A 142 -21.16 -33.42 -2.25
C PRO A 142 -22.53 -33.48 -2.94
N ASP A 143 -22.69 -32.74 -4.02
CA ASP A 143 -23.88 -32.81 -4.87
C ASP A 143 -23.81 -34.02 -5.81
N VAL A 144 -24.97 -34.68 -5.95
CA VAL A 144 -25.34 -35.63 -7.01
C VAL A 144 -25.76 -34.83 -8.25
#